data_AF-A0A5E4PJN1-F1
#
_entry.id   AF-A0A5E4PJN1-F1
#
_cell.length_a   1.000
_cell.length_b   1.000
_cell.length_c   1.000
_cell.angle_alpha   90.00
_cell.angle_beta   90.00
_cell.angle_gamma   90.00
#
_symmetry.space_group_name_H-M   'P 1'
#
loop_
_entity.id
_entity.type
_entity.pdbx_description
1 polymer ?
#
loop_
_entity_poly.entity_id
_entity_poly.type
_entity_poly.pdbx_seq_one_letter_code
_entity_poly.pdbx_strand_id
1 'polypeptide(L)'
;MTDTFPEDIKNHLPAYLSPEQKEDLLNQIRNFPKINYYIHKHDQEVLQGDGWAGFTILDFVSGERKSVKGIVLSNSCDVDIQNERDLDVNVVFVPLVKIDNYEKLLRDAGLSEDRISSKIESIKQQRITSMVFFPKGGNLSGDYIANLDDIHSQPLRCFISGDKSKLFTLSQAGFYMFILKLSIHFCRFQEDVLRYDS
;
A
#
# COMPACT_ATOMS: atom_id res chain seq x y z
N MET A 1 -10.47 13.83 6.02
CA MET A 1 -9.63 14.90 5.45
C MET A 1 -10.46 16.17 5.48
N THR A 2 -10.00 17.19 6.19
CA THR A 2 -10.62 18.52 6.28
C THR A 2 -10.39 19.28 4.97
N ASP A 3 -11.21 20.30 4.70
CA ASP A 3 -11.18 21.10 3.47
C ASP A 3 -9.84 21.85 3.22
N THR A 4 -8.93 21.91 4.21
CA THR A 4 -7.61 22.55 4.10
C THR A 4 -6.48 21.62 3.67
N PHE A 5 -6.69 20.30 3.75
CA PHE A 5 -5.65 19.28 3.56
C PHE A 5 -4.87 19.41 2.23
N PRO A 6 -5.51 19.72 1.08
CA PRO A 6 -4.78 19.89 -0.18
C PRO A 6 -3.83 21.10 -0.20
N GLU A 7 -4.17 22.18 0.51
CA GLU A 7 -3.34 23.38 0.59
C GLU A 7 -2.19 23.21 1.58
N ASP A 8 -2.44 22.48 2.68
CA ASP A 8 -1.41 22.14 3.67
C ASP A 8 -0.31 21.22 3.07
N ILE A 9 -0.66 20.34 2.12
CA ILE A 9 0.29 19.43 1.45
C ILE A 9 1.27 20.15 0.51
N LYS A 10 0.96 21.35 0.00
CA LYS A 10 1.80 22.02 -1.02
C LYS A 10 3.27 22.14 -0.62
N ASN A 11 3.53 22.41 0.66
CA ASN A 11 4.89 22.57 1.20
C ASN A 11 5.61 21.23 1.45
N HIS A 12 4.88 20.11 1.37
CA HIS A 12 5.38 18.75 1.63
C HIS A 12 5.53 17.92 0.34
N LEU A 13 5.26 18.52 -0.83
CA LEU A 13 5.52 17.85 -2.12
C LEU A 13 7.03 17.71 -2.37
N PRO A 14 7.47 16.67 -3.09
CA PRO A 14 8.89 16.48 -3.37
C PRO A 14 9.54 17.64 -4.08
N ALA A 15 10.75 17.95 -3.64
CA ALA A 15 11.60 18.92 -4.30
C ALA A 15 11.96 18.51 -5.74
N TYR A 16 12.04 17.20 -6.04
CA TYR A 16 12.44 16.69 -7.35
C TYR A 16 11.38 16.84 -8.45
N LEU A 17 10.13 17.11 -8.11
CA LEU A 17 9.06 17.28 -9.10
C LEU A 17 9.15 18.66 -9.77
N SER A 18 8.97 18.69 -11.09
CA SER A 18 8.82 19.95 -11.83
C SER A 18 7.55 20.70 -11.38
N PRO A 19 7.43 22.01 -11.62
CA PRO A 19 6.22 22.77 -11.29
C PRO A 19 4.95 22.16 -11.89
N GLU A 20 5.00 21.68 -13.14
CA GLU A 20 3.89 21.02 -13.81
C GLU A 20 3.51 19.70 -13.13
N GLN A 21 4.50 18.89 -12.75
CA GLN A 21 4.25 17.62 -12.04
C GLN A 21 3.67 17.85 -10.63
N LYS A 22 4.08 18.93 -9.94
CA LYS A 22 3.49 19.31 -8.66
C LYS A 22 2.03 19.71 -8.82
N GLU A 23 1.70 20.48 -9.86
CA GLU A 23 0.31 20.90 -10.12
C GLU A 23 -0.57 19.72 -10.52
N ASP A 24 -0.09 18.79 -11.35
CA ASP A 24 -0.82 17.55 -11.66
C ASP A 24 -1.09 16.72 -10.40
N LEU A 25 -0.07 16.54 -9.56
CA LEU A 25 -0.20 15.82 -8.29
C LEU A 25 -1.24 16.49 -7.36
N LEU A 26 -1.23 17.81 -7.24
CA LEU A 26 -2.23 18.55 -6.45
C LEU A 26 -3.64 18.37 -7.01
N ASN A 27 -3.80 18.43 -8.32
CA ASN A 27 -5.11 18.23 -8.96
C ASN A 27 -5.62 16.80 -8.77
N GLN A 28 -4.74 15.80 -8.81
CA GLN A 28 -5.13 14.43 -8.46
C GLN A 28 -5.50 14.31 -6.98
N ILE A 29 -4.76 14.92 -6.05
CA ILE A 29 -5.09 14.93 -4.62
C ILE A 29 -6.45 15.59 -4.37
N ARG A 30 -6.78 16.68 -5.08
CA ARG A 30 -8.10 17.35 -4.98
C ARG A 30 -9.25 16.48 -5.48
N ASN A 31 -9.01 15.61 -6.46
CA ASN A 31 -10.01 14.70 -7.03
C ASN A 31 -10.12 13.37 -6.27
N PHE A 32 -9.44 13.23 -5.14
CA PHE A 32 -9.47 12.03 -4.32
C PHE A 32 -10.89 11.65 -3.87
N PRO A 33 -11.30 10.36 -3.89
CA PRO A 33 -10.50 9.16 -4.17
C PRO A 33 -10.38 8.77 -5.66
N LYS A 34 -10.88 9.59 -6.58
CA LYS A 34 -10.85 9.35 -8.03
C LYS A 34 -9.53 9.86 -8.64
N ILE A 35 -8.46 9.14 -8.36
CA ILE A 35 -7.11 9.42 -8.88
C ILE A 35 -6.70 8.38 -9.92
N ASN A 36 -5.65 8.66 -10.68
CA ASN A 36 -4.98 7.63 -11.47
C ASN A 36 -4.13 6.79 -10.53
N TYR A 37 -4.46 5.51 -10.32
CA TYR A 37 -3.73 4.67 -9.37
C TYR A 37 -2.45 4.08 -9.95
N TYR A 38 -2.43 3.76 -11.24
CA TYR A 38 -1.41 2.90 -11.84
C TYR A 38 -0.75 3.53 -13.07
N ILE A 39 0.49 3.14 -13.32
CA ILE A 39 1.23 3.42 -14.56
C ILE A 39 1.83 2.14 -15.12
N HIS A 40 2.16 2.15 -16.41
CA HIS A 40 2.82 1.04 -17.10
C HIS A 40 4.29 1.39 -17.37
N LYS A 41 5.11 1.34 -16.31
CA LYS A 41 6.55 1.58 -16.34
C LYS A 41 7.24 0.73 -15.27
N HIS A 42 8.56 0.60 -15.38
CA HIS A 42 9.40 -0.07 -14.38
C HIS A 42 9.09 -1.56 -14.19
N ASP A 43 8.64 -2.27 -15.24
CA ASP A 43 8.09 -3.63 -15.12
C ASP A 43 9.02 -4.69 -14.47
N GLN A 44 10.33 -4.41 -14.43
CA GLN A 44 11.34 -5.31 -13.84
C GLN A 44 11.87 -4.84 -12.48
N GLU A 45 11.65 -3.57 -12.11
CA GLU A 45 12.16 -2.99 -10.87
C GLU A 45 11.18 -3.25 -9.71
N VAL A 46 11.72 -3.53 -8.53
CA VAL A 46 10.92 -3.67 -7.30
C VAL A 46 10.96 -2.33 -6.56
N LEU A 47 9.89 -1.55 -6.69
CA LEU A 47 9.78 -0.24 -6.07
C LEU A 47 8.83 -0.28 -4.87
N GLN A 48 9.05 0.62 -3.91
CA GLN A 48 8.10 0.84 -2.82
C GLN A 48 6.72 1.18 -3.39
N GLY A 49 5.68 0.53 -2.87
CA GLY A 49 4.31 0.70 -3.35
C GLY A 49 3.96 -0.14 -4.59
N ASP A 50 4.90 -0.87 -5.20
CA ASP A 50 4.57 -1.80 -6.28
C ASP A 50 3.78 -3.01 -5.78
N GLY A 51 2.81 -3.44 -6.58
CA GLY A 51 2.09 -4.68 -6.38
C GLY A 51 2.76 -5.83 -7.13
N TRP A 52 2.99 -6.94 -6.45
CA TRP A 52 3.56 -8.15 -7.02
C TRP A 52 2.84 -9.42 -6.55
N ALA A 53 2.80 -10.44 -7.40
CA ALA A 53 2.55 -11.82 -7.00
C ALA A 53 3.87 -12.55 -6.76
N GLY A 54 3.85 -13.61 -5.94
CA GLY A 54 5.03 -14.44 -5.68
C GLY A 54 5.67 -14.20 -4.31
N PHE A 55 5.07 -13.37 -3.45
CA PHE A 55 5.48 -13.30 -2.05
C PHE A 55 5.13 -14.58 -1.30
N THR A 56 5.88 -14.93 -0.27
CA THR A 56 5.60 -16.10 0.57
C THR A 56 5.24 -15.67 1.98
N ILE A 57 4.14 -16.20 2.50
CA ILE A 57 3.79 -16.12 3.92
C ILE A 57 3.79 -17.52 4.54
N LEU A 58 4.03 -17.60 5.84
CA LEU A 58 3.94 -18.82 6.62
C LEU A 58 2.61 -18.85 7.37
N ASP A 59 1.86 -19.93 7.17
CA ASP A 59 0.70 -20.23 7.98
C ASP A 59 1.17 -20.81 9.33
N PHE A 60 0.98 -20.06 10.42
CA PHE A 60 1.52 -20.46 11.73
C PHE A 60 0.90 -21.73 12.31
N VAL A 61 -0.32 -22.08 11.89
CA VAL A 61 -1.04 -23.25 12.43
C VAL A 61 -0.57 -24.52 11.74
N SER A 62 -0.49 -24.49 10.41
CA SER A 62 -0.13 -25.65 9.59
C SER A 62 1.37 -25.74 9.28
N GLY A 63 2.11 -24.64 9.41
CA GLY A 63 3.50 -24.51 8.95
C GLY A 63 3.63 -24.37 7.43
N GLU A 64 2.52 -24.32 6.68
CA GLU A 64 2.54 -24.26 5.23
C GLU A 64 3.05 -22.91 4.71
N ARG A 65 3.82 -22.96 3.63
CA ARG A 65 4.21 -21.77 2.86
C ARG A 65 3.16 -21.49 1.80
N LYS A 66 2.59 -20.29 1.82
CA LYS A 66 1.58 -19.86 0.86
C LYS A 66 2.14 -18.75 -0.02
N SER A 67 2.01 -18.91 -1.34
CA SER A 67 2.31 -17.83 -2.28
C SER A 67 1.15 -16.84 -2.31
N VAL A 68 1.44 -15.54 -2.19
CA VAL A 68 0.46 -14.47 -2.11
C VAL A 68 0.83 -13.30 -3.02
N LYS A 69 -0.19 -12.49 -3.30
CA LYS A 69 -0.02 -11.15 -3.85
C LYS A 69 0.27 -10.20 -2.70
N GLY A 70 1.08 -9.18 -2.93
CA GLY A 70 1.43 -8.20 -1.92
C GLY A 70 1.83 -6.86 -2.51
N ILE A 71 1.84 -5.84 -1.68
CA ILE A 71 2.41 -4.53 -1.96
C ILE A 71 3.71 -4.34 -1.19
N VAL A 72 4.74 -3.84 -1.85
CA VAL A 72 6.06 -3.61 -1.25
C VAL A 72 6.00 -2.41 -0.29
N LEU A 73 6.42 -2.61 0.95
CA LEU A 73 6.59 -1.53 1.93
C LEU A 73 8.03 -1.02 2.01
N SER A 74 9.02 -1.88 1.77
CA SER A 74 10.44 -1.48 1.81
C SER A 74 10.72 -0.33 0.85
N ASN A 75 11.62 0.57 1.25
CA ASN A 75 12.09 1.64 0.37
C ASN A 75 12.76 1.03 -0.87
N SER A 76 12.52 1.60 -2.05
CA SER A 76 13.10 1.16 -3.31
C SER A 76 14.63 1.02 -3.25
N CYS A 77 15.32 1.94 -2.57
CA CYS A 77 16.78 1.84 -2.40
C CYS A 77 17.19 0.62 -1.57
N ASP A 78 16.41 0.26 -0.55
CA ASP A 78 16.74 -0.87 0.33
C ASP A 78 16.61 -2.21 -0.39
N VAL A 79 15.72 -2.31 -1.38
CA VAL A 79 15.45 -3.54 -2.16
C VAL A 79 16.03 -3.54 -3.57
N ASP A 80 16.82 -2.53 -3.93
CA ASP A 80 17.47 -2.48 -5.25
C ASP A 80 18.50 -3.61 -5.37
N ILE A 81 18.31 -4.50 -6.34
CA ILE A 81 19.18 -5.66 -6.56
C ILE A 81 20.59 -5.28 -7.04
N GLN A 82 20.80 -4.04 -7.51
CA GLN A 82 22.10 -3.56 -7.97
C GLN A 82 23.00 -3.08 -6.82
N ASN A 83 22.45 -2.90 -5.62
CA ASN A 83 23.26 -2.48 -4.47
C ASN A 83 24.17 -3.62 -4.00
N GLU A 84 25.46 -3.31 -3.89
CA GLU A 84 26.43 -4.18 -3.22
C GLU A 84 26.08 -4.31 -1.74
N ARG A 85 26.07 -5.56 -1.25
CA ARG A 85 25.71 -5.87 0.14
C ARG A 85 26.58 -6.99 0.67
N ASP A 86 27.02 -6.84 1.91
CA ASP A 86 27.72 -7.90 2.65
C ASP A 86 26.76 -9.00 3.11
N LEU A 87 25.48 -8.68 3.28
CA LEU A 87 24.44 -9.58 3.80
C LEU A 87 23.15 -9.50 2.98
N ASP A 88 22.42 -10.61 2.96
CA ASP A 88 21.07 -10.67 2.39
C ASP A 88 20.12 -9.75 3.16
N VAL A 89 19.32 -8.96 2.43
CA VAL A 89 18.26 -8.12 2.99
C VAL A 89 16.89 -8.76 2.82
N ASN A 90 15.95 -8.33 3.66
CA ASN A 90 14.56 -8.71 3.52
C ASN A 90 13.77 -7.64 2.75
N VAL A 91 12.82 -8.09 1.94
CA VAL A 91 11.73 -7.25 1.45
C VAL A 91 10.57 -7.32 2.45
N VAL A 92 10.06 -6.16 2.83
CA VAL A 92 8.88 -5.99 3.69
C VAL A 92 7.69 -5.71 2.77
N PHE A 93 6.58 -6.40 3.01
CA PHE A 93 5.38 -6.30 2.19
C PHE A 93 4.11 -6.53 3.01
N VAL A 94 2.98 -6.14 2.45
CA VAL A 94 1.65 -6.44 3.00
C VAL A 94 0.85 -7.24 1.96
N PRO A 95 0.18 -8.34 2.34
CA PRO A 95 -0.64 -9.11 1.42
C PRO A 95 -1.80 -8.30 0.82
N LEU A 96 -2.08 -8.53 -0.46
CA LEU A 96 -3.24 -7.99 -1.17
C LEU A 96 -4.39 -9.00 -1.09
N VAL A 97 -5.49 -8.58 -0.47
CA VAL A 97 -6.69 -9.38 -0.30
C VAL A 97 -7.79 -8.85 -1.22
N LYS A 98 -8.45 -9.72 -1.98
CA LYS A 98 -9.62 -9.32 -2.79
C LYS A 98 -10.71 -8.79 -1.86
N ILE A 99 -11.35 -7.69 -2.25
CA ILE A 99 -12.40 -7.09 -1.42
C ILE A 99 -13.57 -8.06 -1.20
N ASP A 100 -13.91 -8.88 -2.20
CA ASP A 100 -14.97 -9.89 -2.10
C ASP A 100 -14.67 -10.94 -1.00
N ASN A 101 -13.40 -11.33 -0.85
CA ASN A 101 -12.98 -12.26 0.20
C ASN A 101 -13.09 -11.59 1.58
N TYR A 102 -12.77 -10.30 1.66
CA TYR A 102 -12.90 -9.53 2.89
C TYR A 102 -14.37 -9.36 3.29
N GLU A 103 -15.26 -9.05 2.34
CA GLU A 103 -16.69 -8.98 2.60
C GLU A 103 -17.25 -10.32 3.09
N LYS A 104 -16.85 -11.42 2.46
CA LYS A 104 -17.22 -12.77 2.92
C LYS A 104 -16.77 -13.01 4.36
N LEU A 105 -15.53 -12.65 4.70
CA LEU A 105 -15.02 -12.77 6.07
C LEU A 105 -15.88 -11.98 7.08
N LEU A 106 -16.34 -10.79 6.71
CA LEU A 106 -17.23 -9.99 7.56
C LEU A 106 -18.63 -10.63 7.71
N ARG A 107 -19.18 -11.19 6.64
CA ARG A 107 -20.45 -11.96 6.68
C ARG A 107 -20.32 -13.18 7.58
N ASP A 108 -19.24 -13.95 7.41
CA ASP A 108 -18.95 -15.15 8.21
C ASP A 108 -18.75 -14.80 9.70
N ALA A 109 -18.29 -13.58 10.00
CA ALA A 109 -18.19 -13.04 11.36
C ALA A 109 -19.53 -12.50 11.93
N GLY A 110 -20.63 -12.61 11.20
CA GLY A 110 -21.98 -12.24 11.65
C GLY A 110 -22.32 -10.76 11.57
N LEU A 111 -21.58 -9.96 10.77
CA LEU A 111 -21.95 -8.56 10.55
C LEU A 111 -23.16 -8.47 9.61
N SER A 112 -24.03 -7.49 9.86
CA SER A 112 -25.17 -7.21 8.97
C SER A 112 -24.72 -6.59 7.64
N GLU A 113 -25.48 -6.83 6.57
CA GLU A 113 -25.18 -6.31 5.23
C GLU A 113 -25.04 -4.78 5.19
N ASP A 114 -25.83 -4.04 5.98
CA ASP A 114 -25.72 -2.58 6.07
C ASP A 114 -24.37 -2.13 6.65
N ARG A 115 -23.90 -2.83 7.71
CA ARG A 115 -22.59 -2.54 8.32
C ARG A 115 -21.46 -2.91 7.38
N ILE A 116 -21.59 -4.02 6.65
CA ILE A 116 -20.61 -4.44 5.66
C ILE A 116 -20.53 -3.39 4.55
N SER A 117 -21.66 -3.02 3.97
CA SER A 117 -21.75 -2.03 2.88
C SER A 117 -21.13 -0.69 3.29
N SER A 118 -21.50 -0.17 4.47
CA SER A 118 -20.93 1.08 5.01
C SER A 118 -19.42 1.00 5.23
N LYS A 119 -18.93 -0.15 5.70
CA LYS A 119 -17.49 -0.39 5.89
C LYS A 119 -16.75 -0.45 4.55
N ILE A 120 -17.29 -1.16 3.56
CA ILE A 120 -16.70 -1.24 2.22
C ILE A 120 -16.69 0.13 1.55
N GLU A 121 -17.74 0.93 1.68
CA GLU A 121 -17.76 2.31 1.20
C GLU A 121 -16.64 3.15 1.86
N SER A 122 -16.48 3.03 3.19
CA SER A 122 -15.41 3.71 3.92
C SER A 122 -14.01 3.29 3.47
N ILE A 123 -13.83 2.01 3.13
CA ILE A 123 -12.58 1.47 2.56
C ILE A 123 -12.32 2.07 1.17
N LYS A 124 -13.31 2.04 0.27
CA LYS A 124 -13.19 2.57 -1.10
C LYS A 124 -12.94 4.09 -1.11
N GLN A 125 -13.50 4.80 -0.14
CA GLN A 125 -13.24 6.23 0.09
C GLN A 125 -11.95 6.48 0.88
N GLN A 126 -11.17 5.43 1.16
CA GLN A 126 -9.88 5.47 1.85
C GLN A 126 -9.94 6.16 3.22
N ARG A 127 -11.07 6.06 3.93
CA ARG A 127 -11.27 6.66 5.27
C ARG A 127 -10.69 5.81 6.40
N ILE A 128 -10.50 4.50 6.18
CA ILE A 128 -9.89 3.60 7.16
C ILE A 128 -8.37 3.74 7.08
N THR A 129 -7.71 4.18 8.15
CA THR A 129 -6.26 4.49 8.14
C THR A 129 -5.38 3.24 8.08
N SER A 130 -5.78 2.14 8.71
CA SER A 130 -5.05 0.87 8.68
C SER A 130 -5.21 0.08 7.38
N MET A 131 -6.02 0.54 6.43
CA MET A 131 -6.24 -0.16 5.16
C MET A 131 -6.02 0.75 3.95
N VAL A 132 -5.41 0.18 2.92
CA VAL A 132 -5.25 0.83 1.63
C VAL A 132 -6.09 0.09 0.60
N PHE A 133 -6.97 0.82 -0.08
CA PHE A 133 -7.77 0.31 -1.17
C PHE A 133 -7.06 0.46 -2.52
N PHE A 134 -7.18 -0.55 -3.37
CA PHE A 134 -6.63 -0.61 -4.72
C PHE A 134 -7.74 -1.01 -5.69
N PRO A 135 -8.21 -0.10 -6.55
CA PRO A 135 -9.27 -0.42 -7.51
C PRO A 135 -8.78 -1.40 -8.57
N LYS A 136 -9.71 -2.11 -9.22
CA LYS A 136 -9.40 -2.88 -10.42
C LYS A 136 -8.65 -2.02 -11.45
N GLY A 137 -7.51 -2.53 -11.92
CA GLY A 137 -6.62 -1.85 -12.87
C GLY A 137 -5.23 -2.47 -12.89
N GLY A 138 -4.36 -2.01 -13.79
CA GLY A 138 -3.09 -2.71 -14.05
C GLY A 138 -3.36 -4.16 -14.43
N ASN A 139 -2.74 -5.11 -13.72
CA ASN A 139 -2.98 -6.55 -13.87
C ASN A 139 -3.87 -7.13 -12.75
N LEU A 140 -4.57 -6.29 -11.97
CA LEU A 140 -5.50 -6.75 -10.95
C LEU A 140 -6.83 -7.20 -11.56
N SER A 141 -7.27 -8.40 -11.19
CA SER A 141 -8.53 -8.99 -11.66
C SER A 141 -9.79 -8.36 -11.06
N GLY A 142 -9.66 -7.49 -10.06
CA GLY A 142 -10.75 -6.93 -9.26
C GLY A 142 -10.20 -5.91 -8.26
N ASP A 143 -11.04 -5.51 -7.32
CA ASP A 143 -10.68 -4.60 -6.23
C ASP A 143 -9.93 -5.36 -5.12
N TYR A 144 -8.86 -4.75 -4.61
CA TYR A 144 -8.04 -5.31 -3.54
C TYR A 144 -7.87 -4.33 -2.38
N ILE A 145 -7.55 -4.87 -1.22
CA ILE A 145 -7.16 -4.11 -0.03
C ILE A 145 -5.83 -4.64 0.50
N ALA A 146 -5.04 -3.77 1.11
CA ALA A 146 -3.89 -4.11 1.93
C ALA A 146 -4.20 -3.69 3.38
N ASN A 147 -4.11 -4.63 4.32
CA ASN A 147 -4.22 -4.32 5.75
C ASN A 147 -2.83 -4.06 6.31
N LEU A 148 -2.55 -2.82 6.69
CA LEU A 148 -1.23 -2.40 7.16
C LEU A 148 -0.87 -3.00 8.53
N ASP A 149 -1.82 -3.57 9.26
CA ASP A 149 -1.53 -4.36 10.47
C ASP A 149 -0.89 -5.73 10.16
N ASP A 150 -1.06 -6.24 8.93
CA ASP A 150 -0.62 -7.58 8.50
C ASP A 150 0.68 -7.49 7.67
N ILE A 151 1.77 -7.11 8.33
CA ILE A 151 3.06 -6.91 7.69
C ILE A 151 3.89 -8.19 7.74
N HIS A 152 4.48 -8.52 6.59
CA HIS A 152 5.34 -9.67 6.42
C HIS A 152 6.70 -9.24 5.91
N SER A 153 7.71 -10.08 6.15
CA SER A 153 9.01 -9.93 5.54
C SER A 153 9.54 -11.27 5.06
N GLN A 154 10.29 -11.25 3.96
CA GLN A 154 10.98 -12.44 3.45
C GLN A 154 12.33 -12.05 2.84
N PRO A 155 13.30 -12.99 2.74
CA PRO A 155 14.56 -12.71 2.08
C PRO A 155 14.35 -12.23 0.63
N LEU A 156 14.94 -11.10 0.27
CA LEU A 156 14.81 -10.51 -1.07
C LEU A 156 15.26 -11.50 -2.14
N ARG A 157 16.37 -12.22 -1.91
CA ARG A 157 16.86 -13.26 -2.84
C ARG A 157 15.81 -14.31 -3.17
N CYS A 158 14.98 -14.72 -2.19
CA CYS A 158 13.96 -15.74 -2.38
C CYS A 158 12.80 -15.19 -3.22
N PHE A 159 12.45 -13.91 -3.02
CA PHE A 159 11.48 -13.25 -3.87
C PHE A 159 11.97 -13.11 -5.31
N ILE A 160 13.19 -12.60 -5.50
CA ILE A 160 13.74 -12.31 -6.83
C ILE A 160 13.97 -13.58 -7.65
N SER A 161 14.44 -14.67 -7.04
CA SER A 161 14.64 -15.96 -7.72
C SER A 161 13.37 -16.80 -7.88
N GLY A 162 12.29 -16.46 -7.18
CA GLY A 162 11.01 -17.16 -7.26
C GLY A 162 10.19 -16.80 -8.49
N ASP A 163 9.10 -17.54 -8.70
CA ASP A 163 8.08 -17.20 -9.68
C ASP A 163 7.29 -15.97 -9.20
N LYS A 164 7.57 -14.83 -9.82
CA LYS A 164 6.97 -13.53 -9.48
C LYS A 164 6.44 -12.84 -10.73
N SER A 165 5.34 -12.12 -10.57
CA SER A 165 4.78 -11.30 -11.65
C SER A 165 4.32 -9.95 -11.11
N LYS A 166 4.62 -8.89 -11.86
CA LYS A 166 4.23 -7.52 -11.48
C LYS A 166 2.74 -7.34 -11.71
N LEU A 167 2.04 -6.85 -10.68
CA LEU A 167 0.62 -6.57 -10.73
C LEU A 167 0.36 -5.12 -11.16
N PHE A 168 1.12 -4.19 -10.60
CA PHE A 168 1.03 -2.78 -10.92
C PHE A 168 2.25 -2.02 -10.40
N THR A 169 2.51 -0.86 -11.01
CA THR A 169 3.30 0.21 -10.41
C THR A 169 2.38 1.39 -10.14
N LEU A 170 2.49 1.98 -8.95
CA LEU A 170 1.66 3.13 -8.58
C LEU A 170 2.06 4.35 -9.40
N SER A 171 1.07 5.15 -9.79
CA SER A 171 1.34 6.50 -10.28
C SER A 171 1.91 7.36 -9.16
N GLN A 172 2.41 8.56 -9.49
CA GLN A 172 2.85 9.51 -8.47
C GLN A 172 1.74 9.78 -7.43
N ALA A 173 0.50 10.00 -7.87
CA ALA A 173 -0.62 10.25 -6.96
C ALA A 173 -0.98 9.01 -6.12
N GLY A 174 -0.99 7.82 -6.74
CA GLY A 174 -1.23 6.55 -6.05
C GLY A 174 -0.17 6.26 -4.99
N PHE A 175 1.10 6.49 -5.33
CA PHE A 175 2.24 6.33 -4.44
C PHE A 175 2.17 7.31 -3.27
N TYR A 176 1.83 8.58 -3.52
CA TYR A 176 1.69 9.59 -2.47
C TYR A 176 0.56 9.26 -1.49
N MET A 177 -0.59 8.81 -2.00
CA MET A 177 -1.67 8.31 -1.16
C MET A 177 -1.21 7.13 -0.29
N PHE A 178 -0.49 6.18 -0.90
CA PHE A 178 0.03 5.02 -0.19
C PHE A 178 1.02 5.40 0.92
N ILE A 179 1.98 6.27 0.64
CA ILE A 179 2.96 6.74 1.63
C ILE A 179 2.28 7.54 2.75
N LEU A 180 1.28 8.37 2.42
CA LEU A 180 0.50 9.09 3.42
C LEU A 180 -0.23 8.12 4.36
N LYS A 181 -0.88 7.09 3.81
CA LYS A 181 -1.53 6.03 4.58
C LYS A 181 -0.54 5.30 5.48
N LEU A 182 0.59 4.91 4.91
CA LEU A 182 1.66 4.22 5.64
C LEU A 182 2.19 5.07 6.79
N SER A 183 2.38 6.37 6.54
CA SER A 183 2.84 7.35 7.53
C SER A 183 1.81 7.54 8.64
N ILE A 184 0.52 7.72 8.31
CA ILE A 184 -0.54 7.83 9.31
C ILE A 184 -0.66 6.55 10.14
N HIS A 185 -0.47 5.39 9.52
CA HIS A 185 -0.57 4.11 10.20
C HIS A 185 0.55 3.89 11.22
N PHE A 186 1.81 4.20 10.87
CA PHE A 186 2.95 4.00 11.77
C PHE A 186 3.24 5.19 12.69
N CYS A 187 2.82 6.39 12.33
CA CYS A 187 3.10 7.59 13.09
C CYS A 187 1.93 7.97 14.00
N ARG A 188 2.28 8.57 15.13
CA ARG A 188 1.39 9.00 16.20
C ARG A 188 0.65 10.31 15.90
N PHE A 189 0.23 10.54 14.66
CA PHE A 189 -0.38 11.81 14.24
C PHE A 189 -1.61 12.24 15.06
N GLN A 190 -2.22 11.32 15.81
CA GLN A 190 -3.41 11.56 16.64
C GLN A 190 -3.20 11.20 18.12
N GLU A 191 -1.98 10.95 18.56
CA GLU A 191 -1.71 10.56 19.95
C GLU A 191 -1.32 11.78 20.79
N ASP A 192 -2.15 12.10 21.79
CA ASP A 192 -1.90 13.18 22.76
C ASP A 192 -1.10 12.66 23.97
N VAL A 193 0.03 11.99 23.67
CA VAL A 193 0.90 11.38 24.69
C VAL A 193 2.21 12.14 24.77
N LEU A 194 2.33 12.97 25.80
CA LEU A 194 3.57 13.68 26.13
C LEU A 194 4.58 12.70 26.73
N ARG A 195 5.82 12.73 26.23
CA ARG A 195 6.92 11.85 26.65
C ARG A 195 8.14 12.63 27.14
N TYR A 196 7.89 13.69 27.87
CA TYR A 196 8.92 14.39 28.63
C TYR A 196 8.54 14.37 30.10
N ASP A 197 9.54 14.26 30.95
CA ASP A 197 9.36 14.45 32.39
C ASP A 197 9.09 15.94 32.64
N SER A 198 8.03 16.24 33.40
CA SER A 198 7.66 17.60 33.83
C SER A 198 8.64 18.18 34.84
#